data_AF-A0A084WV20-F1
#
_entry.id   AF-A0A084WV20-F1
#
_cell.length_a   1.000
_cell.length_b   1.000
_cell.length_c   1.000
_cell.angle_alpha   90.00
_cell.angle_beta   90.00
_cell.angle_gamma   90.00
#
_symmetry.space_group_name_H-M   'P 1'
#
loop_
_entity.id
_entity.type
_entity.pdbx_description
1 polymer ?
#
loop_
_entity_poly.entity_id
_entity_poly.type
_entity_poly.pdbx_seq_one_letter_code
_entity_poly.pdbx_strand_id
1 'polypeptide(L)'
;MKKCATKENFLHQKIEECTETIAGLGALPNVDASYQKTSLKAKERNQYLKKYNNVNKKAFDQFLSSSKQEKLYARKAELDVAKDNIYELMQLLEVRKVEAIQVTFRQVAAIFTEVFKKLVPEGNGHLILRTASRSAASFPAIPMLWPTESFCVSSAVRAQELW
;
A
#
# COMPACT_ATOMS: atom_id res chain seq x y z
N MET A 1 -53.13 50.76 31.39
CA MET A 1 -51.65 50.90 31.46
C MET A 1 -50.89 49.58 31.61
N LYS A 2 -51.44 48.52 32.24
CA LYS A 2 -50.69 47.26 32.52
C LYS A 2 -50.30 46.38 31.33
N LYS A 3 -50.93 46.54 30.15
CA LYS A 3 -50.62 45.72 28.94
C LYS A 3 -49.35 46.17 28.19
N CYS A 4 -48.85 47.38 28.45
CA CYS A 4 -47.67 47.91 27.75
C CYS A 4 -46.37 47.36 28.36
N ALA A 5 -46.27 47.35 29.70
CA ALA A 5 -45.11 46.85 30.43
C ALA A 5 -44.83 45.35 30.22
N THR A 6 -45.87 44.52 30.10
CA THR A 6 -45.70 43.09 29.81
C THR A 6 -45.13 42.86 28.41
N LYS A 7 -45.50 43.71 27.45
CA LYS A 7 -45.03 43.64 26.07
C LYS A 7 -43.60 44.15 25.94
N GLU A 8 -43.24 45.20 26.70
CA GLU A 8 -41.85 45.64 26.84
C GLU A 8 -40.96 44.56 27.45
N ASN A 9 -41.34 43.97 28.58
CA ASN A 9 -40.55 42.92 29.23
C ASN A 9 -40.34 41.70 28.31
N PHE A 10 -41.36 41.32 27.54
CA PHE A 10 -41.23 40.23 26.56
C PHE A 10 -40.25 40.57 25.42
N LEU A 11 -40.25 41.82 24.94
CA LEU A 11 -39.30 42.27 23.93
C LEU A 11 -37.87 42.33 24.48
N HIS A 12 -37.69 42.78 25.73
CA HIS A 12 -36.39 42.74 26.41
C HIS A 12 -35.86 41.32 26.55
N GLN A 13 -36.70 40.37 26.95
CA GLN A 13 -36.33 38.95 27.02
C GLN A 13 -35.92 38.40 25.64
N LYS A 14 -36.64 38.76 24.57
CA LYS A 14 -36.28 38.35 23.21
C LYS A 14 -34.97 38.96 22.72
N ILE A 15 -34.70 40.21 23.09
CA ILE A 15 -33.41 40.86 22.79
C ILE A 15 -32.28 40.12 23.52
N GLU A 16 -32.47 39.82 24.81
CA GLU A 16 -31.49 39.11 25.64
C GLU A 16 -31.16 37.72 25.07
N GLU A 17 -32.19 36.93 24.71
CA GLU A 17 -32.03 35.65 24.02
C GLU A 17 -31.26 35.78 22.69
N CYS A 18 -31.56 36.82 21.90
CA CYS A 18 -30.85 37.06 20.65
C CYS A 18 -29.39 37.44 20.89
N THR A 19 -29.11 38.26 21.89
CA THR A 19 -27.75 38.68 22.23
C THR A 19 -26.90 37.52 22.75
N GLU A 20 -27.47 36.63 23.57
CA GLU A 20 -26.79 35.42 24.02
C GLU A 20 -26.50 34.47 22.85
N THR A 21 -27.46 34.30 21.95
CA THR A 21 -27.27 33.47 20.75
C THR A 21 -26.15 34.04 19.86
N ILE A 22 -26.10 35.36 19.68
CA ILE A 22 -25.03 36.02 18.91
C ILE A 22 -23.67 35.83 19.58
N ALA A 23 -23.58 35.98 20.91
CA ALA A 23 -22.35 35.76 21.66
C ALA A 23 -21.89 34.29 21.56
N GLY A 24 -22.82 33.33 21.62
CA GLY A 24 -22.55 31.90 21.49
C GLY A 24 -22.07 31.47 20.10
N LEU A 25 -22.35 32.25 19.05
CA LEU A 25 -21.84 31.99 17.69
C LEU A 25 -20.36 32.36 17.53
N GLY A 26 -19.76 33.05 18.50
CA GLY A 26 -18.35 33.43 18.51
C GLY A 26 -18.03 34.64 17.62
N ALA A 27 -16.75 35.05 17.62
CA ALA A 27 -16.29 36.19 16.85
C ALA A 27 -16.26 35.85 15.34
N LEU A 28 -16.90 36.68 14.53
CA LEU A 28 -16.80 36.56 13.07
C LEU A 28 -15.37 36.93 12.62
N PRO A 29 -14.72 36.11 11.77
CA PRO A 29 -13.48 36.48 11.08
C PRO A 29 -13.69 37.75 10.24
N ASN A 30 -12.62 38.41 9.80
CA ASN A 30 -12.71 39.60 8.95
C ASN A 30 -13.49 39.27 7.65
N VAL A 31 -14.78 39.64 7.62
CA VAL A 31 -15.68 39.36 6.50
C VAL A 31 -15.68 40.55 5.55
N ASP A 32 -15.60 40.27 4.26
CA ASP A 32 -15.73 41.26 3.20
C ASP A 32 -17.01 42.11 3.38
N ALA A 33 -16.89 43.43 3.22
CA ALA A 33 -17.97 44.40 3.46
C ALA A 33 -19.22 44.15 2.59
N SER A 34 -19.06 43.42 1.47
CA SER A 34 -20.13 42.98 0.59
C SER A 34 -21.23 42.13 1.25
N TYR A 35 -20.96 41.52 2.42
CA TYR A 35 -21.92 40.62 3.10
C TYR A 35 -22.85 41.30 4.12
N GLN A 36 -22.66 42.58 4.44
CA GLN A 36 -23.41 43.29 5.50
C GLN A 36 -24.94 43.36 5.31
N LYS A 37 -25.47 43.15 4.10
CA LYS A 37 -26.92 43.26 3.78
C LYS A 37 -27.64 41.94 3.47
N THR A 38 -27.04 40.77 3.75
CA THR A 38 -27.51 39.48 3.20
C THR A 38 -28.40 38.64 4.12
N SER A 39 -29.49 39.19 4.66
CA SER A 39 -30.44 38.44 5.50
C SER A 39 -31.23 37.35 4.73
N LEU A 40 -31.67 37.64 3.50
CA LEU A 40 -32.54 36.74 2.73
C LEU A 40 -31.79 35.56 2.08
N LYS A 41 -30.57 35.81 1.58
CA LYS A 41 -29.74 34.80 0.93
C LYS A 41 -29.20 33.75 1.91
N ALA A 42 -29.18 34.04 3.21
CA ALA A 42 -28.74 33.12 4.25
C ALA A 42 -29.62 31.87 4.35
N LYS A 43 -30.94 31.98 4.13
CA LYS A 43 -31.86 30.83 4.17
C LYS A 43 -31.60 29.84 3.02
N GLU A 44 -31.43 30.35 1.79
CA GLU A 44 -31.12 29.54 0.61
C GLU A 44 -29.74 28.89 0.72
N ARG A 45 -28.74 29.64 1.21
CA ARG A 45 -27.40 29.12 1.51
C ARG A 45 -27.44 28.00 2.55
N ASN A 46 -28.25 28.15 3.61
CA ASN A 46 -28.44 27.11 4.63
C ASN A 46 -29.11 25.86 4.05
N GLN A 47 -30.09 25.99 3.14
CA GLN A 47 -30.67 24.84 2.44
C GLN A 47 -29.64 24.13 1.55
N TYR A 48 -28.76 24.89 0.89
CA TYR A 48 -27.64 24.33 0.12
C TYR A 48 -26.61 23.62 1.01
N LEU A 49 -26.28 24.18 2.18
CA LEU A 49 -25.36 23.58 3.16
C LEU A 49 -25.86 22.23 3.69
N LYS A 50 -27.18 22.08 3.89
CA LYS A 50 -27.79 20.81 4.32
C LYS A 50 -27.51 19.65 3.35
N LYS A 51 -27.32 19.94 2.05
CA LYS A 51 -26.94 18.92 1.04
C LYS A 51 -25.55 18.32 1.31
N TYR A 52 -24.68 19.06 2.00
CA TYR A 52 -23.31 18.67 2.33
C TYR A 52 -23.15 18.26 3.80
N ASN A 53 -24.24 17.92 4.50
CA ASN A 53 -24.18 17.52 5.90
C ASN A 53 -23.32 16.25 6.10
N ASN A 54 -23.30 15.35 5.12
CA ASN A 54 -22.62 14.07 5.20
C ASN A 54 -21.28 14.01 4.44
N VAL A 55 -20.53 15.11 4.42
CA VAL A 55 -19.18 15.12 3.82
C VAL A 55 -18.15 14.52 4.79
N ASN A 56 -17.19 13.77 4.24
CA ASN A 56 -16.06 13.25 5.00
C ASN A 56 -15.12 14.39 5.40
N LYS A 57 -15.32 14.89 6.62
CA LYS A 57 -14.50 15.98 7.20
C LYS A 57 -13.02 15.61 7.36
N LYS A 58 -12.68 14.31 7.35
CA LYS A 58 -11.31 13.79 7.44
C LYS A 58 -10.68 13.50 6.07
N ALA A 59 -11.35 13.80 4.96
CA ALA A 59 -10.85 13.50 3.62
C ALA A 59 -9.49 14.16 3.35
N PHE A 60 -9.28 15.38 3.87
CA PHE A 60 -8.02 16.08 3.72
C PHE A 60 -6.88 15.39 4.51
N ASP A 61 -7.12 15.06 5.78
CA ASP A 61 -6.14 14.34 6.61
C ASP A 61 -5.84 12.94 6.05
N GLN A 62 -6.87 12.25 5.52
CA GLN A 62 -6.71 10.97 4.86
C GLN A 62 -5.87 11.09 3.59
N PHE A 63 -6.11 12.12 2.76
CA PHE A 63 -5.30 12.39 1.57
C PHE A 63 -3.82 12.66 1.93
N LEU A 64 -3.57 13.47 2.96
CA LEU A 64 -2.20 13.69 3.45
C LEU A 64 -1.57 12.41 3.98
N SER A 65 -2.35 11.56 4.67
CA SER A 65 -1.89 10.24 5.12
C SER A 65 -1.62 9.29 3.95
N SER A 66 -2.36 9.41 2.84
CA SER A 66 -2.19 8.62 1.62
C SER A 66 -0.89 8.93 0.89
N SER A 67 -0.27 10.10 1.06
CA SER A 67 1.11 10.33 0.59
C SER A 67 2.11 9.36 1.26
N LYS A 68 1.81 8.81 2.44
CA LYS A 68 2.61 7.69 3.00
C LYS A 68 2.52 6.41 2.17
N GLN A 69 1.46 6.22 1.38
CA GLN A 69 1.35 5.10 0.45
C GLN A 69 2.33 5.23 -0.74
N GLU A 70 2.74 6.44 -1.11
CA GLU A 70 3.78 6.65 -2.15
C GLU A 70 5.11 6.01 -1.74
N LYS A 71 5.45 6.02 -0.44
CA LYS A 71 6.64 5.33 0.09
C LYS A 71 6.56 3.82 -0.10
N LEU A 72 5.36 3.23 -0.06
CA LEU A 72 5.18 1.80 -0.30
C LEU A 72 5.42 1.44 -1.77
N TYR A 73 5.02 2.31 -2.70
CA TYR A 73 5.31 2.11 -4.13
C TYR A 73 6.81 2.21 -4.43
N ALA A 74 7.51 3.18 -3.84
CA ALA A 74 8.96 3.29 -3.97
C ALA A 74 9.68 2.03 -3.45
N ARG A 75 9.30 1.57 -2.25
CA ARG A 75 9.85 0.34 -1.66
C ARG A 75 9.53 -0.91 -2.48
N LYS A 76 8.35 -0.97 -3.09
CA LYS A 76 8.00 -2.06 -4.01
C LYS A 76 8.93 -2.08 -5.23
N ALA A 77 9.17 -0.93 -5.85
CA ALA A 77 10.07 -0.83 -7.00
C ALA A 77 11.50 -1.26 -6.64
N GLU A 78 12.01 -0.87 -5.47
CA GLU A 78 13.32 -1.33 -4.97
C GLU A 78 13.36 -2.86 -4.79
N LEU A 79 12.29 -3.46 -4.23
CA LEU A 79 12.19 -4.90 -4.06
C LEU A 79 12.11 -5.66 -5.40
N ASP A 80 11.40 -5.11 -6.38
CA ASP A 80 11.30 -5.71 -7.71
C ASP A 80 12.68 -5.72 -8.40
N VAL A 81 13.44 -4.63 -8.31
CA VAL A 81 14.83 -4.58 -8.81
C VAL A 81 15.75 -5.55 -8.06
N ALA A 82 15.66 -5.61 -6.73
CA ALA A 82 16.46 -6.52 -5.93
C ALA A 82 16.17 -8.00 -6.27
N LYS A 83 14.90 -8.33 -6.52
CA LYS A 83 14.48 -9.65 -6.97
C LYS A 83 15.13 -10.01 -8.31
N ASP A 84 15.10 -9.11 -9.28
CA ASP A 84 15.68 -9.36 -10.60
C ASP A 84 17.20 -9.58 -10.52
N ASN A 85 17.89 -8.78 -9.70
CA ASN A 85 19.33 -8.96 -9.44
C ASN A 85 19.67 -10.32 -8.82
N ILE A 86 18.80 -10.82 -7.92
CA ILE A 86 18.97 -12.16 -7.33
C ILE A 86 18.81 -13.24 -8.40
N TYR A 87 17.82 -13.13 -9.28
CA TYR A 87 17.63 -14.10 -10.36
C TYR A 87 18.79 -14.12 -11.35
N GLU A 88 19.31 -12.94 -11.73
CA GLU A 88 20.47 -12.84 -12.60
C GLU A 88 21.70 -13.52 -11.95
N LEU A 89 21.95 -13.24 -10.67
CA LEU A 89 23.04 -13.89 -9.93
C LEU A 89 22.86 -15.41 -9.87
N MET A 90 21.65 -15.89 -9.61
CA MET A 90 21.36 -17.33 -9.59
C MET A 90 21.68 -17.99 -10.95
N GLN A 91 21.31 -17.35 -12.06
CA GLN A 91 21.61 -17.86 -13.40
C GLN A 91 23.12 -17.91 -13.65
N LEU A 92 23.85 -16.85 -13.29
CA LEU A 92 25.30 -16.80 -13.43
C LEU A 92 25.99 -17.90 -12.61
N LEU A 93 25.54 -18.14 -11.38
CA LEU A 93 26.07 -19.20 -10.53
C LEU A 93 25.81 -20.59 -11.12
N GLU A 94 24.65 -20.80 -11.72
CA GLU A 94 24.32 -22.08 -12.36
C GLU A 94 25.22 -22.35 -13.58
N VAL A 95 25.48 -21.34 -14.40
CA VAL A 95 26.42 -21.43 -15.53
C VAL A 95 27.82 -21.78 -15.02
N ARG A 96 28.33 -21.06 -14.01
CA ARG A 96 29.65 -21.32 -13.41
C ARG A 96 29.75 -22.71 -12.79
N LYS A 97 28.67 -23.21 -12.17
CA LYS A 97 28.61 -24.57 -11.63
C LYS A 97 28.82 -25.61 -12.74
N VAL A 98 28.06 -25.49 -13.83
CA VAL A 98 28.17 -26.43 -14.96
C VAL A 98 29.55 -26.36 -15.60
N GLU A 99 30.09 -25.16 -15.79
CA GLU A 99 31.44 -24.96 -16.33
C GLU A 99 32.50 -25.61 -15.44
N ALA A 100 32.46 -25.37 -14.13
CA ALA A 100 33.40 -25.96 -13.17
C ALA A 100 33.31 -27.51 -13.17
N ILE A 101 32.10 -28.07 -13.24
CA ILE A 101 31.91 -29.53 -13.36
C ILE A 101 32.51 -30.06 -14.66
N GLN A 102 32.33 -29.37 -15.78
CA GLN A 102 32.90 -29.81 -17.05
C GLN A 102 34.44 -29.74 -17.06
N VAL A 103 35.01 -28.66 -16.52
CA VAL A 103 36.47 -28.49 -16.42
C VAL A 103 37.09 -29.58 -15.56
N THR A 104 36.54 -29.80 -14.36
CA THR A 104 37.03 -30.82 -13.44
C THR A 104 36.84 -32.23 -14.01
N PHE A 105 35.71 -32.51 -14.67
CA PHE A 105 35.48 -33.78 -15.33
C PHE A 105 36.52 -34.08 -16.41
N ARG A 106 36.87 -33.10 -17.25
CA ARG A 106 37.91 -33.28 -18.28
C ARG A 106 39.26 -33.62 -17.67
N GLN A 107 39.63 -32.95 -16.58
CA GLN A 107 40.88 -33.24 -15.86
C GLN A 107 40.87 -34.66 -15.27
N VAL A 108 39.79 -35.04 -14.60
CA VAL A 108 39.65 -36.38 -14.01
C VAL A 108 39.64 -37.46 -15.10
N ALA A 109 38.99 -37.23 -16.25
CA ALA A 109 38.97 -38.18 -17.36
C ALA A 109 40.36 -38.42 -17.96
N ALA A 110 41.17 -37.37 -18.09
CA ALA A 110 42.55 -37.49 -18.57
C ALA A 110 43.41 -38.31 -17.60
N ILE A 111 43.35 -37.98 -16.30
CA ILE A 111 44.11 -38.70 -15.26
C ILE A 111 43.65 -40.16 -15.16
N PHE A 112 42.35 -40.41 -15.23
CA PHE A 112 41.79 -41.76 -15.22
C PHE A 112 42.35 -42.60 -16.37
N THR A 113 42.38 -42.05 -17.59
CA THR A 113 42.89 -42.77 -18.76
C THR A 113 44.37 -43.10 -18.60
N GLU A 114 45.17 -42.17 -18.06
CA GLU A 114 46.59 -42.39 -17.78
C GLU A 114 46.82 -43.49 -16.73
N VAL A 115 46.08 -43.43 -15.61
CA VAL A 115 46.18 -44.41 -14.52
C VAL A 115 45.68 -45.79 -14.99
N PHE A 116 44.59 -45.84 -15.76
CA PHE A 116 44.03 -47.08 -16.28
C PHE A 116 45.02 -47.81 -17.21
N LYS A 117 45.70 -47.07 -18.09
CA LYS A 117 46.70 -47.62 -19.01
C LYS A 117 47.93 -48.18 -18.30
N LYS A 118 48.30 -47.61 -17.14
CA LYS A 118 49.36 -48.16 -16.26
C LYS A 118 48.93 -49.46 -15.58
N LEU A 119 47.65 -49.63 -15.29
CA LEU A 119 47.11 -50.82 -14.62
C LEU A 119 46.79 -51.96 -15.60
N VAL A 120 46.27 -51.64 -16.79
CA VAL A 120 45.89 -52.61 -17.82
C VAL A 120 46.43 -52.14 -19.18
N PRO A 121 47.63 -52.60 -19.60
CA PRO A 121 48.30 -52.08 -20.79
C PRO A 121 47.62 -52.42 -22.11
N GLU A 122 46.84 -53.52 -22.17
CA GLU A 122 46.07 -53.92 -23.36
C GLU A 122 44.64 -53.36 -23.38
N GLY A 123 44.20 -52.70 -22.29
CA GLY A 123 42.84 -52.19 -22.13
C GLY A 123 42.76 -50.68 -22.33
N ASN A 124 41.59 -50.20 -22.77
CA ASN A 124 41.27 -48.77 -22.83
C ASN A 124 40.04 -48.47 -21.97
N GLY A 125 40.14 -47.48 -21.09
CA GLY A 125 39.03 -47.02 -20.24
C GLY A 125 38.79 -45.53 -20.44
N HIS A 126 37.51 -45.12 -20.55
CA HIS A 126 37.11 -43.73 -20.70
C HIS A 126 35.95 -43.39 -19.75
N LEU A 127 35.95 -42.17 -19.24
CA LEU A 127 34.83 -41.64 -18.46
C LEU A 127 33.88 -40.87 -19.38
N ILE A 128 32.58 -41.11 -19.23
CA ILE A 128 31.52 -40.42 -19.97
C ILE A 128 30.61 -39.72 -18.98
N LEU A 129 30.50 -38.39 -19.09
CA LEU A 129 29.55 -37.62 -18.31
C LEU A 129 28.17 -37.78 -18.94
N ARG A 130 27.20 -38.31 -18.17
CA ARG A 130 25.81 -38.40 -18.61
C ARG A 130 24.99 -37.33 -17.91
N THR A 131 24.34 -36.48 -18.67
CA THR A 131 23.31 -35.58 -18.13
C THR A 131 22.06 -36.42 -17.90
N ALA A 132 21.58 -36.49 -16.67
CA ALA A 132 20.28 -37.07 -16.43
C ALA A 132 19.24 -36.21 -17.17
N SER A 133 18.62 -36.77 -18.21
CA SER A 133 17.33 -36.30 -18.75
C SER A 133 16.23 -36.60 -17.73
N ARG A 134 16.40 -36.15 -16.48
CA ARG A 134 15.23 -35.69 -15.77
C ARG A 134 14.79 -34.52 -16.63
N SER A 135 13.57 -34.62 -17.16
CA SER A 135 12.84 -33.62 -17.94
C SER A 135 13.38 -32.21 -17.72
N ALA A 136 13.26 -31.35 -18.72
CA ALA A 136 13.19 -29.91 -18.53
C ALA A 136 12.06 -29.52 -17.54
N ALA A 137 12.15 -29.99 -16.28
CA ALA A 137 11.82 -29.23 -15.12
C ALA A 137 12.72 -28.01 -15.27
N SER A 138 12.16 -26.99 -15.92
CA SER A 138 12.01 -25.72 -15.25
C SER A 138 12.13 -26.01 -13.76
N PHE A 139 13.26 -25.63 -13.14
CA PHE A 139 13.30 -25.51 -11.69
C PHE A 139 11.94 -24.93 -11.34
N PRO A 140 11.12 -25.63 -10.51
CA PRO A 140 9.77 -25.17 -10.26
C PRO A 140 9.97 -23.71 -9.90
N ALA A 141 9.38 -22.79 -10.67
CA ALA A 141 9.40 -21.38 -10.36
C ALA A 141 9.17 -21.34 -8.87
N ILE A 142 10.21 -21.03 -8.07
CA ILE A 142 10.24 -21.36 -6.65
C ILE A 142 8.88 -20.88 -6.16
N PRO A 143 7.95 -21.79 -5.78
CA PRO A 143 6.62 -21.34 -5.44
C PRO A 143 6.88 -20.33 -4.35
N MET A 144 6.50 -19.08 -4.61
CA MET A 144 6.62 -18.01 -3.63
C MET A 144 5.85 -18.48 -2.40
N LEU A 145 6.53 -19.20 -1.52
CA LEU A 145 6.07 -19.57 -0.22
C LEU A 145 6.67 -18.55 0.74
N TRP A 146 6.45 -17.27 0.43
CA TRP A 146 6.08 -16.37 1.50
C TRP A 146 4.55 -16.45 1.53
N PRO A 147 3.93 -16.72 2.69
CA PRO A 147 2.52 -16.49 2.80
C PRO A 147 2.32 -15.00 2.49
N THR A 148 1.65 -14.70 1.38
CA THR A 148 0.81 -13.52 1.30
C THR A 148 -0.27 -13.73 2.36
N GLU A 149 0.09 -13.52 3.63
CA GLU A 149 -0.91 -13.22 4.63
C GLU A 149 -1.59 -11.94 4.15
N SER A 150 -2.71 -12.13 3.48
CA SER A 150 -3.97 -11.50 3.83
C SER A 150 -3.85 -10.03 4.22
N PHE A 151 -3.42 -9.17 3.30
CA PHE A 151 -3.93 -7.80 3.31
C PHE A 151 -5.32 -7.78 2.66
N CYS A 152 -6.28 -8.40 3.35
CA CYS A 152 -7.68 -8.05 3.20
C CYS A 152 -8.02 -7.11 4.35
N VAL A 153 -7.73 -5.82 4.19
CA VAL A 153 -8.40 -4.79 5.00
C VAL A 153 -9.81 -4.64 4.42
N SER A 154 -10.65 -5.65 4.66
CA SER A 154 -12.09 -5.49 4.54
C SER A 154 -12.58 -5.08 5.92
N SER A 155 -12.75 -3.77 6.09
CA SER A 155 -13.58 -3.19 7.14
C SER A 155 -15.02 -3.58 6.85
N ALA A 156 -15.43 -4.79 7.23
CA ALA A 156 -16.82 -5.16 7.37
C ALA A 156 -17.22 -4.93 8.83
N VAL A 157 -17.69 -3.71 9.11
CA VAL A 157 -18.46 -3.44 10.33
C VAL A 157 -19.78 -4.19 10.17
N ARG A 158 -19.86 -5.39 10.75
CA ARG A 158 -21.13 -6.12 10.89
C ARG A 158 -21.66 -5.84 12.29
N ALA A 159 -22.49 -4.81 12.40
CA ALA A 159 -23.35 -4.62 13.56
C ALA A 159 -24.34 -5.79 13.60
N GLN A 160 -24.28 -6.59 14.66
CA GLN A 160 -25.41 -7.44 15.06
C GLN A 160 -26.44 -6.51 15.68
N GLU A 161 -27.54 -6.27 14.96
CA GLU A 161 -28.78 -5.80 15.58
C GLU A 161 -29.44 -6.99 16.28
N LEU A 162 -29.65 -6.79 17.57
CA LEU A 162 -30.58 -7.54 18.41
C LEU A 162 -32.01 -7.24 17.94
N TRP A 163 -32.74 -8.29 17.58
CA TRP A 163 -34.18 -8.44 17.87
C TRP A 163 -34.40 -9.88 18.30
#